data_AF-A0A2E8UME0-F1
#
_entry.id   AF-A0A2E8UME0-F1
#
_cell.length_a   1.000
_cell.length_b   1.000
_cell.length_c   1.000
_cell.angle_alpha   90.00
_cell.angle_beta   90.00
_cell.angle_gamma   90.00
#
_symmetry.space_group_name_H-M   'P 1'
#
loop_
_entity.id
_entity.type
_entity.pdbx_description
1 polymer ?
#
loop_
_entity_poly.entity_id
_entity_poly.type
_entity_poly.pdbx_seq_one_letter_code
_entity_poly.pdbx_strand_id
1 'polypeptide(L)'
;MTEQPAQPNLEQLAGELRAHLDLCNNILATVQHEHQQLKGGDVKDLKTLFQHRNGTLEQLTVAQQKMFSHKAAWMQLTPAEREAHPEIADLIRKNLDLIMKIVLLDRENEKLLLQNKLVPSSHLPPAGRQNPSLVAQRYQANH
;
A
#
# COMPACT_ATOMS: atom_id res chain seq x y z
N MET A 1 28.86 1.09 -34.33
CA MET A 1 27.67 0.50 -33.68
C MET A 1 27.54 1.20 -32.34
N THR A 2 26.69 2.22 -32.26
CA THR A 2 26.36 2.88 -30.99
C THR A 2 25.37 1.98 -30.27
N GLU A 3 25.82 1.32 -29.22
CA GLU A 3 24.92 0.67 -28.26
C GLU A 3 24.04 1.77 -27.66
N GLN A 4 22.77 1.78 -28.05
CA GLN A 4 21.74 2.56 -27.37
C GLN A 4 21.66 2.02 -25.93
N PRO A 5 21.94 2.83 -24.89
CA PRO A 5 21.72 2.39 -23.53
C PRO A 5 20.25 2.01 -23.41
N ALA A 6 19.97 0.84 -22.82
CA ALA A 6 18.62 0.33 -22.61
C ALA A 6 17.75 1.45 -22.02
N GLN A 7 16.88 2.04 -22.85
CA GLN A 7 16.01 3.11 -22.39
C GLN A 7 15.19 2.54 -21.24
N PRO A 8 15.15 3.22 -20.08
CA PRO A 8 14.25 2.81 -19.01
C PRO A 8 12.86 2.72 -19.63
N ASN A 9 12.22 1.55 -19.55
CA ASN A 9 10.88 1.39 -20.10
C ASN A 9 9.88 2.07 -19.15
N LEU A 10 9.84 3.40 -19.23
CA LEU A 10 9.05 4.27 -18.37
C LEU A 10 7.55 4.04 -18.53
N GLU A 11 7.12 3.59 -19.72
CA GLU A 11 5.74 3.19 -19.98
C GLU A 11 5.36 1.94 -19.17
N GLN A 12 6.25 0.94 -19.10
CA GLN A 12 6.06 -0.22 -18.22
C GLN A 12 6.00 0.19 -16.75
N LEU A 13 6.89 1.09 -16.29
CA LEU A 13 6.85 1.60 -14.92
C LEU A 13 5.53 2.30 -14.61
N ALA A 14 5.05 3.15 -15.52
CA ALA A 14 3.75 3.82 -15.36
C ALA A 14 2.59 2.81 -15.32
N GLY A 15 2.64 1.76 -16.15
CA GLY A 15 1.68 0.66 -16.14
C GLY A 15 1.65 -0.08 -14.79
N GLU A 16 2.82 -0.47 -14.27
CA GLU A 16 2.95 -1.16 -12.98
C GLU A 16 2.50 -0.27 -11.81
N LEU A 17 2.81 1.03 -11.85
CA LEU A 17 2.34 2.00 -10.84
C LEU A 17 0.82 2.17 -10.85
N ARG A 18 0.18 2.15 -12.04
CA ARG A 18 -1.29 2.18 -12.16
C ARG A 18 -1.90 0.88 -11.64
N ALA A 19 -1.35 -0.27 -12.01
CA ALA A 19 -1.81 -1.57 -11.51
C ALA A 19 -1.69 -1.68 -9.97
N HIS A 20 -0.59 -1.18 -9.40
CA HIS A 20 -0.41 -1.11 -7.94
C HIS A 20 -1.43 -0.14 -7.31
N LEU A 21 -1.73 0.99 -7.95
CA LEU A 21 -2.73 1.94 -7.46
C LEU A 21 -4.13 1.32 -7.42
N ASP A 22 -4.51 0.58 -8.46
CA ASP A 22 -5.79 -0.13 -8.54
C ASP A 22 -5.89 -1.22 -7.46
N LEU A 23 -4.81 -1.97 -7.23
CA LEU A 23 -4.72 -2.93 -6.14
C LEU A 23 -4.91 -2.23 -4.78
N CYS A 24 -4.22 -1.13 -4.53
CA CYS A 24 -4.39 -0.35 -3.30
C CYS A 24 -5.83 0.19 -3.15
N ASN A 25 -6.50 0.58 -4.22
CA ASN A 25 -7.90 1.02 -4.15
C ASN A 25 -8.83 -0.14 -3.75
N ASN A 26 -8.61 -1.34 -4.29
CA ASN A 26 -9.37 -2.53 -3.91
C ASN A 26 -9.16 -2.86 -2.42
N ILE A 27 -7.92 -2.75 -1.94
CA ILE A 27 -7.59 -2.97 -0.53
C ILE A 27 -8.26 -1.91 0.35
N LEU A 28 -8.22 -0.64 -0.06
CA LEU A 28 -8.90 0.42 0.68
C LEU A 28 -10.39 0.13 0.79
N ALA A 29 -11.05 -0.29 -0.30
CA ALA A 29 -12.47 -0.65 -0.28
C ALA A 29 -12.77 -1.80 0.70
N THR A 30 -11.93 -2.83 0.72
CA THR A 30 -12.03 -3.93 1.69
C THR A 30 -11.92 -3.44 3.14
N VAL A 31 -10.89 -2.65 3.45
CA VAL A 31 -10.65 -2.13 4.80
C VAL A 31 -11.75 -1.15 5.22
N GLN A 32 -12.32 -0.38 4.28
CA GLN A 32 -13.49 0.49 4.52
C GLN A 32 -14.75 -0.31 4.82
N HIS A 33 -15.00 -1.39 4.08
CA HIS A 33 -16.14 -2.26 4.33
C HIS A 33 -16.06 -2.90 5.73
N GLU A 34 -14.88 -3.41 6.11
CA GLU A 34 -14.65 -3.93 7.46
C GLU A 34 -14.83 -2.87 8.54
N HIS A 35 -14.35 -1.64 8.29
CA HIS A 35 -14.53 -0.51 9.20
C HIS A 35 -16.02 -0.24 9.47
N GLN A 36 -16.83 -0.22 8.42
CA GLN A 36 -18.28 0.00 8.54
C GLN A 36 -18.94 -1.11 9.35
N GLN A 37 -18.60 -2.37 9.11
CA GLN A 37 -19.14 -3.50 9.86
C GLN A 37 -18.74 -3.45 11.34
N LEU A 38 -17.47 -3.15 11.62
CA LEU A 38 -16.95 -3.04 12.98
C LEU A 38 -17.58 -1.87 13.75
N LYS A 39 -17.76 -0.72 13.10
CA LYS A 39 -18.39 0.45 13.69
C LYS A 39 -19.89 0.26 13.92
N GLY A 40 -20.57 -0.47 13.03
CA GLY A 40 -21.98 -0.80 13.15
C GLY A 40 -22.28 -1.90 14.17
N GLY A 41 -21.28 -2.64 14.64
CA GLY A 41 -21.47 -3.79 15.53
C GLY A 41 -22.10 -5.01 14.83
N ASP A 42 -22.13 -5.03 13.49
CA ASP A 42 -22.78 -6.05 12.67
C ASP A 42 -21.89 -7.27 12.38
N VAL A 43 -20.77 -7.38 13.11
CA VAL A 43 -19.80 -8.48 12.94
C VAL A 43 -20.32 -9.73 13.61
N LYS A 44 -20.93 -10.61 12.83
CA LYS A 44 -21.41 -11.93 13.28
C LYS A 44 -20.30 -12.98 13.33
N ASP A 45 -19.32 -12.87 12.44
CA ASP A 45 -18.21 -13.82 12.33
C ASP A 45 -16.93 -13.11 11.81
N LEU A 46 -15.82 -13.34 12.52
CA LEU A 46 -14.52 -12.78 12.17
C LEU A 46 -13.93 -13.41 10.91
N LYS A 47 -14.24 -14.67 10.65
CA LYS A 47 -13.73 -15.36 9.46
C LYS A 47 -14.31 -14.72 8.20
N THR A 48 -15.61 -14.43 8.19
CA THR A 48 -16.26 -13.69 7.08
C THR A 48 -15.80 -12.24 6.98
N LEU A 49 -15.56 -11.56 8.11
CA LEU A 49 -15.00 -10.21 8.11
C LEU A 49 -13.64 -10.15 7.37
N PHE A 50 -12.73 -11.08 7.65
CA PHE A 50 -11.37 -11.07 7.09
C PHE A 50 -11.18 -11.89 5.81
N GLN A 51 -12.22 -12.57 5.32
CA GLN A 51 -12.14 -13.39 4.09
C GLN A 51 -11.65 -12.58 2.89
N HIS A 52 -12.03 -11.31 2.80
CA HIS A 52 -11.65 -10.41 1.70
C HIS A 52 -10.18 -9.97 1.74
N ARG A 53 -9.45 -10.23 2.84
CA ARG A 53 -8.00 -9.98 2.94
C ARG A 53 -7.15 -11.17 2.46
N ASN A 54 -7.77 -12.32 2.21
CA ASN A 54 -7.04 -13.51 1.79
C ASN A 54 -6.38 -13.28 0.43
N GLY A 55 -5.09 -13.61 0.33
CA GLY A 55 -4.31 -13.42 -0.90
C GLY A 55 -3.90 -11.97 -1.17
N THR A 56 -4.42 -10.98 -0.43
CA THR A 56 -4.07 -9.57 -0.61
C THR A 56 -2.57 -9.31 -0.40
N LEU A 57 -1.97 -9.93 0.62
CA LEU A 57 -0.54 -9.75 0.91
C LEU A 57 0.35 -10.35 -0.20
N GLU A 58 -0.05 -11.48 -0.77
CA GLU A 58 0.65 -12.12 -1.89
C GLU A 58 0.58 -11.25 -3.14
N GLN A 59 -0.62 -10.73 -3.46
CA GLN A 59 -0.81 -9.80 -4.58
C GLN A 59 0.01 -8.52 -4.41
N LEU A 60 0.03 -7.93 -3.21
CA LEU A 60 0.87 -6.77 -2.90
C LEU A 60 2.35 -7.08 -3.07
N THR A 61 2.81 -8.23 -2.61
CA THR A 61 4.21 -8.64 -2.71
C THR A 61 4.63 -8.76 -4.17
N VAL A 62 3.81 -9.38 -5.01
CA VAL A 62 4.06 -9.49 -6.45
C VAL A 62 4.09 -8.10 -7.11
N ALA A 63 3.10 -7.25 -6.84
CA ALA A 63 3.03 -5.90 -7.41
C ALA A 63 4.24 -5.04 -6.99
N GLN A 64 4.65 -5.13 -5.73
CA GLN A 64 5.81 -4.42 -5.20
C GLN A 64 7.12 -4.90 -5.85
N GLN A 65 7.28 -6.21 -6.06
CA GLN A 65 8.46 -6.77 -6.71
C GLN A 65 8.60 -6.27 -8.15
N LYS A 66 7.50 -6.21 -8.90
CA LYS A 66 7.47 -5.65 -10.26
C LYS A 66 7.82 -4.16 -10.26
N MET A 67 7.21 -3.38 -9.38
CA MET A 67 7.54 -1.95 -9.26
C MET A 67 9.04 -1.74 -8.94
N PHE A 68 9.62 -2.56 -8.05
CA PHE A 68 11.03 -2.46 -7.71
C PHE A 68 11.98 -2.87 -8.84
N SER A 69 11.61 -3.81 -9.72
CA SER A 69 12.45 -4.13 -10.88
C SER A 69 12.63 -2.95 -11.84
N HIS A 70 11.67 -2.01 -11.84
CA HIS A 70 11.73 -0.79 -12.64
C HIS A 70 12.28 0.44 -11.89
N LYS A 71 12.34 0.38 -10.54
CA LYS A 71 12.85 1.48 -9.70
C LYS A 71 14.30 1.85 -10.01
N ALA A 72 15.16 0.86 -10.27
CA ALA A 72 16.58 1.12 -10.56
C ALA A 72 16.74 2.01 -11.81
N ALA A 73 15.92 1.76 -12.83
CA ALA A 73 15.93 2.51 -14.08
C ALA A 73 15.43 3.96 -13.88
N TRP A 74 14.38 4.15 -13.05
CA TRP A 74 13.91 5.48 -12.65
C TRP A 74 14.94 6.27 -11.82
N MET A 75 15.66 5.59 -10.93
CA MET A 75 16.67 6.21 -10.07
C MET A 75 17.92 6.67 -10.82
N GLN A 76 18.19 6.10 -12.00
CA GLN A 76 19.29 6.51 -12.88
C GLN A 76 18.99 7.80 -13.66
N LEU A 77 17.72 8.18 -13.80
CA LEU A 77 17.35 9.45 -14.43
C LEU A 77 17.78 10.66 -13.60
N THR A 78 18.24 11.69 -14.28
CA THR A 78 18.51 13.02 -13.72
C THR A 78 17.21 13.73 -13.31
N PRO A 79 17.27 14.75 -12.44
CA PRO A 79 16.09 15.52 -12.07
C PRO A 79 15.34 16.11 -13.26
N ALA A 80 16.06 16.66 -14.26
CA ALA A 80 15.46 17.22 -15.47
C ALA A 80 14.74 16.16 -16.33
N GLU A 81 15.29 14.95 -16.41
CA GLU A 81 14.62 13.84 -17.11
C GLU A 81 13.38 13.37 -16.35
N ARG A 82 13.39 13.35 -15.01
CA ARG A 82 12.19 13.01 -14.22
C ARG A 82 11.11 14.07 -14.31
N GLU A 83 11.49 15.35 -14.38
CA GLU A 83 10.56 16.47 -14.59
C GLU A 83 9.84 16.38 -15.93
N ALA A 84 10.44 15.74 -16.93
CA ALA A 84 9.78 15.44 -18.21
C ALA A 84 8.69 14.35 -18.09
N HIS A 85 8.61 13.64 -16.96
CA HIS A 85 7.64 12.57 -16.70
C HIS A 85 6.81 12.85 -15.43
N PRO A 86 6.03 13.95 -15.38
CA PRO A 86 5.24 14.33 -14.20
C PRO A 86 4.20 13.27 -13.82
N GLU A 87 3.69 12.52 -14.79
CA GLU A 87 2.72 11.45 -14.57
C GLU A 87 3.25 10.33 -13.66
N ILE A 88 4.54 9.99 -13.75
CA ILE A 88 5.17 8.94 -12.94
C ILE A 88 5.31 9.44 -11.50
N ALA A 89 5.77 10.69 -11.33
CA ALA A 89 5.84 11.32 -10.02
C ALA A 89 4.47 11.41 -9.33
N ASP A 90 3.42 11.78 -10.08
CA ASP A 90 2.05 11.81 -9.57
C ASP A 90 1.52 10.43 -9.20
N LEU A 91 1.80 9.41 -10.01
CA LEU A 91 1.43 8.03 -9.72
C LEU A 91 2.13 7.50 -8.45
N ILE A 92 3.41 7.82 -8.27
CA ILE A 92 4.16 7.47 -7.05
C ILE A 92 3.49 8.15 -5.84
N ARG A 93 3.22 9.46 -5.91
CA ARG A 93 2.57 10.20 -4.81
C ARG A 93 1.20 9.59 -4.45
N LYS A 94 0.35 9.34 -5.45
CA LYS A 94 -0.98 8.74 -5.26
C LYS A 94 -0.90 7.37 -4.59
N ASN A 95 0.05 6.52 -5.00
CA ASN A 95 0.26 5.23 -4.37
C ASN A 95 0.65 5.37 -2.90
N LEU A 96 1.58 6.28 -2.57
CA LEU A 96 2.04 6.51 -1.21
C LEU A 96 0.92 7.06 -0.30
N ASP A 97 0.14 8.01 -0.80
CA ASP A 97 -1.02 8.56 -0.09
C ASP A 97 -2.07 7.46 0.19
N LEU A 98 -2.31 6.59 -0.78
CA LEU A 98 -3.29 5.52 -0.66
C LEU A 98 -2.83 4.42 0.32
N ILE A 99 -1.55 4.04 0.27
CA ILE A 99 -0.94 3.15 1.26
C ILE A 99 -1.11 3.73 2.67
N MET A 100 -0.84 5.03 2.85
CA MET A 100 -0.99 5.66 4.15
C MET A 100 -2.45 5.64 4.64
N LYS A 101 -3.42 5.92 3.75
CA LYS A 101 -4.85 5.82 4.08
C LYS A 101 -5.24 4.41 4.52
N ILE A 102 -4.79 3.38 3.81
CA ILE A 102 -5.04 1.98 4.16
C ILE A 102 -4.49 1.68 5.56
N VAL A 103 -3.22 2.05 5.84
CA VAL A 103 -2.57 1.79 7.13
C VAL A 103 -3.28 2.51 8.29
N LEU A 104 -3.71 3.75 8.09
CA LEU A 104 -4.45 4.49 9.11
C LEU A 104 -5.80 3.86 9.41
N LEU A 105 -6.55 3.49 8.37
CA LEU A 105 -7.87 2.89 8.52
C LEU A 105 -7.78 1.47 9.13
N ASP A 106 -6.77 0.70 8.75
CA ASP A 106 -6.53 -0.63 9.31
C ASP A 106 -6.28 -0.57 10.82
N ARG A 107 -5.53 0.44 11.29
CA ARG A 107 -5.33 0.69 12.73
C ARG A 107 -6.61 1.10 13.44
N GLU A 108 -7.50 1.84 12.77
CA GLU A 108 -8.82 2.14 13.33
C GLU A 108 -9.67 0.88 13.46
N ASN A 109 -9.62 -0.01 12.47
CA ASN A 109 -10.28 -1.32 12.52
C ASN A 109 -9.72 -2.18 13.67
N GLU A 110 -8.40 -2.21 13.88
CA GLU A 110 -7.78 -2.87 15.03
C GLU A 110 -8.32 -2.32 16.37
N LYS A 111 -8.47 -1.00 16.50
CA LYS A 111 -9.05 -0.39 17.71
C LYS A 111 -10.51 -0.80 17.91
N LEU A 112 -11.30 -0.80 16.84
CA LEU A 112 -12.71 -1.21 16.90
C LEU A 112 -12.85 -2.70 17.26
N LEU A 113 -11.98 -3.56 16.73
CA LEU A 113 -11.92 -4.98 17.09
C LEU A 113 -11.65 -5.15 18.59
N LEU A 114 -10.70 -4.39 19.16
CA LEU A 114 -10.40 -4.39 20.59
C LEU A 114 -11.59 -3.90 21.43
N GLN A 115 -12.21 -2.79 21.02
CA GLN A 115 -13.38 -2.22 21.72
C GLN A 115 -14.56 -3.18 21.72
N ASN A 116 -14.79 -3.87 20.60
CA ASN A 116 -15.87 -4.85 20.45
C ASN A 116 -15.53 -6.22 21.07
N LYS A 117 -14.34 -6.38 21.67
CA LYS A 117 -13.83 -7.64 22.25
C LYS A 117 -13.77 -8.79 21.23
N LEU A 118 -13.53 -8.43 19.97
CA LEU A 118 -13.47 -9.36 18.83
C LEU A 118 -12.03 -9.70 18.44
N VAL A 119 -11.05 -9.57 19.35
CA VAL A 119 -9.65 -9.92 19.08
C VAL A 119 -9.38 -11.36 19.52
N PRO A 120 -9.04 -12.28 18.59
CA PRO A 120 -8.54 -13.60 18.96
C PRO A 120 -7.22 -13.47 19.72
N SER A 121 -6.99 -14.31 20.73
CA SER A 121 -5.77 -14.29 21.57
C SER A 121 -4.45 -14.42 20.77
N SER A 122 -4.50 -14.97 19.54
CA SER A 122 -3.37 -15.09 18.62
C SER A 122 -3.08 -13.82 17.80
N HIS A 123 -3.95 -12.81 17.83
CA HIS A 123 -3.88 -11.57 17.04
C HIS A 123 -3.67 -10.31 17.88
N LEU A 124 -3.31 -10.46 19.17
CA LEU A 124 -2.88 -9.32 19.99
C LEU A 124 -1.64 -8.69 19.35
N PRO A 125 -1.69 -7.41 18.92
CA PRO A 125 -0.55 -6.79 18.29
C PRO A 125 0.60 -6.68 19.31
N PRO A 126 1.83 -7.03 18.94
CA PRO A 126 3.00 -6.69 19.76
C PRO A 126 3.08 -5.17 19.91
N ALA A 127 3.38 -4.69 21.12
CA ALA A 127 3.28 -3.29 21.53
C ALA A 127 3.96 -2.26 20.59
N GLY A 128 4.94 -2.68 19.78
CA GLY A 128 5.67 -1.82 18.83
C GLY A 128 4.90 -1.41 17.56
N ARG A 129 3.79 -2.06 17.19
CA ARG A 129 3.02 -1.71 15.97
C ARG A 129 2.10 -0.50 16.12
N GLN A 130 1.85 -0.05 17.35
CA GLN A 130 0.92 1.04 17.66
C GLN A 130 1.47 2.45 17.42
N ASN A 131 2.71 2.60 16.95
CA ASN A 131 3.32 3.94 16.81
C ASN A 131 3.22 4.50 15.37
N PRO A 132 2.28 5.41 15.08
CA PRO A 132 2.13 6.02 13.76
C PRO A 132 3.35 6.85 13.32
N SER A 133 4.09 7.45 14.27
CA SER A 133 5.26 8.26 13.93
C SER A 133 6.39 7.42 13.34
N LEU A 134 6.48 6.13 13.65
CA LEU A 134 7.58 5.26 13.23
C LEU A 134 7.49 4.89 11.74
N VAL A 135 6.26 4.76 11.20
CA VAL A 135 6.04 4.56 9.75
C VAL A 135 6.21 5.87 8.99
N ALA A 136 5.68 6.98 9.54
CA ALA A 136 5.87 8.31 8.96
C ALA A 136 7.34 8.77 8.96
N GLN A 137 8.11 8.46 10.01
CA GLN A 137 9.55 8.73 10.08
C GLN A 137 10.35 7.89 9.09
N ARG A 138 10.01 6.61 8.93
CA ARG A 138 10.63 5.77 7.89
C ARG A 138 10.35 6.29 6.48
N TYR A 139 9.18 6.90 6.29
CA TYR A 139 8.84 7.56 5.04
C TYR A 139 9.64 8.86 4.84
N GLN A 140 9.73 9.70 5.87
CA GLN A 140 10.53 10.95 5.84
C GLN A 140 12.03 10.70 5.67
N ALA A 141 12.55 9.58 6.16
CA ALA A 141 13.97 9.22 6.03
C ALA A 141 14.36 8.64 4.65
N ASN A 142 13.38 8.32 3.80
CA ASN A 142 13.59 7.77 2.45
C ASN A 142 13.18 8.75 1.34
N HIS A 143 12.89 10.02 1.67
CA HIS A 143 12.71 11.15 0.75
C HIS A 143 13.90 12.08 0.82
#